data_AF-X0SNM8-F1
#
_entry.id   AF-X0SNM8-F1
#
_cell.length_a   1.000
_cell.length_b   1.000
_cell.length_c   1.000
_cell.angle_alpha   90.00
_cell.angle_beta   90.00
_cell.angle_gamma   90.00
#
_symmetry.space_group_name_H-M   'P 1'
#
loop_
_entity.id
_entity.type
_entity.pdbx_description
1 polymer ?
#
loop_
_entity_poly.entity_id
_entity_poly.type
_entity_poly.pdbx_seq_one_letter_code
_entity_poly.pdbx_strand_id
1 'polypeptide(L)'
;MGAVLRLLKERVNWALERDRRVEGRVAAASRVLWPWRESRLVVLVGLLALLDYATTCAALELSGKGHIEEGGMLAGWALRIGGLGWLFLVDLGAVIALSIAAVTARILCFKFGFQGFGRAAFVVLLVPYAVVAFAAVVNNLVMTFL
;
A
#
# COMPACT_ATOMS: atom_id res chain seq x y z
N MET A 1 28.05 35.37 0.03
CA MET A 1 27.57 33.97 -0.16
C MET A 1 27.69 33.09 1.10
N GLY A 2 28.72 33.22 1.94
CA GLY A 2 28.91 32.33 3.11
C GLY A 2 27.86 32.44 4.23
N ALA A 3 27.26 33.61 4.46
CA ALA A 3 26.29 33.81 5.55
C ALA A 3 24.93 33.12 5.28
N VAL A 4 24.44 33.18 4.03
CA VAL A 4 23.19 32.52 3.62
C VAL A 4 23.33 31.00 3.71
N LEU A 5 24.50 30.46 3.36
CA LEU A 5 24.80 29.02 3.43
C LEU A 5 24.87 28.52 4.88
N ARG A 6 25.38 29.34 5.81
CA ARG A 6 25.38 29.02 7.26
C ARG A 6 23.96 29.03 7.84
N LEU A 7 23.16 30.04 7.52
CA LEU A 7 21.75 30.11 7.93
C LEU A 7 20.93 28.93 7.42
N LEU A 8 21.14 28.51 6.16
CA LEU A 8 20.52 27.31 5.60
C LEU A 8 20.97 26.05 6.33
N LYS A 9 22.27 25.89 6.61
CA LYS A 9 22.80 24.73 7.32
C LYS A 9 22.27 24.63 8.74
N GLU A 10 22.16 25.74 9.46
CA GLU A 10 21.57 25.80 10.80
C GLU A 10 20.09 25.43 10.79
N ARG A 11 19.31 25.95 9.82
CA ARG A 11 17.90 25.55 9.66
C ARG A 11 17.74 24.06 9.37
N VAL A 12 18.58 23.51 8.49
CA VAL A 12 18.56 22.08 8.15
C VAL A 12 18.94 21.23 9.36
N ASN A 13 19.97 21.61 10.12
CA ASN A 13 20.35 20.89 11.33
C ASN A 13 19.25 20.93 12.40
N TRP A 14 18.61 22.08 12.59
CA TRP A 14 17.51 22.21 13.54
C TRP A 14 16.29 21.38 13.13
N ALA A 15 15.98 21.34 11.83
CA ALA A 15 14.95 20.46 11.28
C ALA A 15 15.28 18.96 11.50
N LEU A 16 16.53 18.55 11.22
CA LEU A 16 17.00 17.18 11.44
C LEU A 16 16.91 16.75 12.91
N GLU A 17 17.28 17.63 13.85
CA GLU A 17 17.17 17.35 15.29
C GLU A 17 15.72 17.25 15.75
N ARG A 18 14.83 18.08 15.21
CA ARG A 18 13.39 17.99 15.48
C ARG A 18 12.82 16.67 14.97
N ASP A 19 13.19 16.26 13.76
CA ASP A 19 12.74 15.01 13.16
C ASP A 19 13.26 13.80 13.93
N ARG A 20 14.52 13.79 14.38
CA ARG A 20 15.05 12.73 15.25
C ARG A 20 14.28 12.55 16.55
N ARG A 21 13.80 13.63 17.17
CA ARG A 21 12.96 13.52 18.39
C ARG A 21 11.59 12.90 18.11
N VAL A 22 11.06 13.13 16.90
CA VAL A 22 9.76 12.62 16.47
C VAL A 22 9.85 11.19 15.95
N GLU A 23 11.01 10.79 15.43
CA GLU A 23 11.28 9.46 14.88
C GLU A 23 10.87 8.33 15.83
N GLY A 24 11.22 8.45 17.12
CA GLY A 24 10.85 7.46 18.14
C GLY A 24 9.33 7.30 18.29
N ARG A 25 8.57 8.41 18.23
CA ARG A 25 7.10 8.39 18.30
C ARG A 25 6.49 7.81 17.04
N VAL A 26 7.04 8.15 15.87
CA VAL A 26 6.57 7.64 14.57
C VAL A 26 6.86 6.15 14.42
N ALA A 27 8.01 5.69 14.90
CA ALA A 27 8.35 4.28 15.01
C ALA A 27 7.42 3.52 15.98
N ALA A 28 7.03 4.15 17.09
CA ALA A 28 6.07 3.58 18.02
C ALA A 28 4.65 3.50 17.40
N ALA A 29 4.18 4.57 16.77
CA ALA A 29 2.88 4.61 16.11
C ALA A 29 2.78 3.56 14.98
N SER A 30 3.83 3.42 14.18
CA SER A 30 3.89 2.37 13.14
C SER A 30 3.91 0.95 13.70
N ARG A 31 4.43 0.72 14.91
CA ARG A 31 4.30 -0.56 15.63
C ARG A 31 2.89 -0.82 16.13
N VAL A 32 2.15 0.22 16.51
CA VAL A 32 0.74 0.09 16.89
C VAL A 32 -0.10 -0.30 15.69
N LEU A 33 0.12 0.35 14.54
CA LEU A 33 -0.55 0.00 13.28
C LEU A 33 -0.18 -1.39 12.76
N TRP A 34 1.11 -1.74 12.80
CA TRP A 34 1.59 -3.05 12.36
C TRP A 34 2.72 -3.52 13.28
N PRO A 35 2.41 -4.35 14.30
CA PRO A 35 3.39 -4.77 15.30
C PRO A 35 4.40 -5.78 14.74
N TRP A 36 4.04 -6.49 13.66
CA TRP A 36 4.85 -7.55 13.08
C TRP A 36 5.95 -7.04 12.15
N ARG A 37 6.80 -7.97 11.67
CA ARG A 37 7.81 -7.66 10.66
C ARG A 37 7.15 -7.15 9.38
N GLU A 38 7.78 -6.17 8.73
CA GLU A 38 7.26 -5.57 7.49
C GLU A 38 7.20 -6.58 6.33
N SER A 39 8.08 -7.58 6.32
CA SER A 39 8.01 -8.68 5.35
C SER A 39 6.67 -9.42 5.40
N ARG A 40 6.07 -9.56 6.59
CA ARG A 40 4.73 -10.16 6.72
C ARG A 40 3.65 -9.27 6.12
N LEU A 41 3.83 -7.95 6.09
CA LEU A 41 2.88 -7.03 5.47
C LEU A 41 2.91 -7.18 3.94
N VAL A 42 4.10 -7.33 3.34
CA VAL A 42 4.22 -7.63 1.90
C VAL A 42 3.57 -8.95 1.55
N VAL A 43 3.84 -9.98 2.35
CA VAL A 43 3.23 -11.30 2.15
C VAL A 43 1.71 -11.23 2.29
N LEU A 44 1.19 -10.51 3.30
CA LEU A 44 -0.24 -10.30 3.47
C LEU A 44 -0.87 -9.59 2.27
N VAL A 45 -0.25 -8.49 1.80
CA VAL A 45 -0.71 -7.74 0.63
C VAL A 45 -0.72 -8.62 -0.62
N GLY A 46 0.33 -9.41 -0.84
CA GLY A 46 0.39 -10.35 -1.95
C GLY A 46 -0.69 -11.45 -1.86
N LEU A 47 -0.91 -12.01 -0.66
CA LEU A 47 -1.98 -12.98 -0.43
C LEU A 47 -3.36 -12.37 -0.65
N LEU A 48 -3.61 -11.14 -0.19
CA LEU A 48 -4.87 -10.45 -0.39
C LEU A 48 -5.14 -10.19 -1.87
N ALA A 49 -4.15 -9.75 -2.65
CA ALA A 49 -4.30 -9.56 -4.08
C ALA A 49 -4.61 -10.88 -4.82
N LEU A 50 -3.94 -11.97 -4.43
CA LEU A 50 -4.23 -13.32 -4.95
C LEU A 50 -5.64 -13.78 -4.58
N LEU A 51 -6.05 -13.53 -3.33
CA LEU A 51 -7.35 -13.92 -2.82
C LEU A 51 -8.46 -13.11 -3.50
N ASP A 52 -8.24 -11.81 -3.71
CA ASP A 52 -9.17 -10.92 -4.40
C ASP A 52 -9.45 -11.44 -5.80
N TYR A 53 -8.38 -11.70 -6.56
CA TYR A 53 -8.47 -12.33 -7.88
C TYR A 53 -9.22 -13.67 -7.86
N ALA A 54 -8.89 -14.56 -6.92
CA ALA A 54 -9.57 -15.85 -6.80
C ALA A 54 -11.07 -15.67 -6.50
N THR A 55 -11.43 -14.71 -5.64
CA THR A 55 -12.82 -14.40 -5.33
C THR A 55 -13.56 -13.74 -6.49
N THR A 56 -12.92 -12.87 -7.27
CA THR A 56 -13.51 -12.27 -8.48
C THR A 56 -13.77 -13.34 -9.55
N CYS A 57 -12.81 -14.26 -9.76
CA CYS A 57 -13.00 -15.40 -10.67
C CYS A 57 -14.15 -16.30 -10.20
N ALA A 58 -14.18 -16.66 -8.91
CA ALA A 58 -15.25 -17.49 -8.34
C ALA A 58 -16.61 -16.80 -8.46
N ALA A 59 -16.70 -15.51 -8.16
CA ALA A 59 -17.93 -14.73 -8.29
C ALA A 59 -18.44 -14.73 -9.74
N LEU A 60 -17.56 -14.60 -10.73
CA LEU A 60 -17.96 -14.58 -12.14
C LEU A 60 -18.35 -15.96 -12.67
N GLU A 61 -17.65 -17.04 -12.26
CA GLU A 61 -18.01 -18.40 -12.66
C GLU A 61 -19.31 -18.88 -12.01
N LEU A 62 -19.53 -18.57 -10.73
CA LEU A 62 -20.69 -19.05 -9.96
C LEU A 62 -21.94 -18.18 -10.11
N SER A 63 -21.80 -16.85 -10.24
CA SER A 63 -22.95 -15.94 -10.31
C SER A 63 -23.68 -16.04 -11.67
N GLY A 64 -23.05 -16.55 -12.73
CA GLY A 64 -23.63 -16.68 -14.07
C GLY A 64 -24.05 -15.36 -14.73
N LYS A 65 -23.91 -14.23 -14.01
CA LYS A 65 -24.15 -12.87 -14.46
C LYS A 65 -22.86 -12.34 -15.05
N GLY A 66 -22.81 -12.21 -16.38
CA GLY A 66 -21.64 -11.70 -17.10
C GLY A 66 -21.24 -10.24 -16.78
N HIS A 67 -21.91 -9.58 -15.82
CA HIS A 67 -21.65 -8.22 -15.37
C HIS A 67 -21.86 -8.15 -13.86
N ILE A 68 -20.77 -8.22 -13.10
CA ILE A 68 -20.76 -7.76 -11.71
C ILE A 68 -20.54 -6.25 -11.80
N GLU A 69 -21.45 -5.44 -11.26
CA GLU A 69 -21.19 -4.03 -11.02
C GLU A 69 -20.15 -3.92 -9.90
N GLU A 70 -18.87 -4.05 -10.26
CA GLU A 70 -17.78 -3.66 -9.38
C GLU A 70 -17.83 -2.13 -9.22
N GLY A 71 -18.04 -1.65 -7.99
CA GLY A 71 -18.31 -0.25 -7.67
C GLY A 71 -17.18 0.77 -7.97
N GLY A 72 -16.10 0.37 -8.66
CA GLY A 72 -14.98 1.23 -9.02
C GLY A 72 -14.95 1.58 -10.52
N MET A 73 -14.83 2.88 -10.86
CA MET A 73 -14.68 3.34 -12.26
C MET A 73 -13.55 2.65 -13.03
N LEU A 74 -12.45 2.29 -12.34
CA LEU A 74 -11.31 1.59 -12.93
C LEU A 74 -11.60 0.11 -13.20
N ALA A 75 -12.33 -0.55 -12.29
CA ALA A 75 -12.77 -1.92 -12.44
C ALA A 75 -13.75 -2.08 -13.62
N GLY A 76 -14.75 -1.20 -13.71
CA GLY A 76 -15.69 -1.18 -14.84
C GLY A 76 -15.03 -0.88 -16.20
N TRP A 77 -13.97 -0.05 -16.21
CA TRP A 77 -13.18 0.21 -17.42
C TRP A 77 -12.31 -0.99 -17.80
N ALA A 78 -11.69 -1.65 -16.82
CA ALA A 78 -10.81 -2.80 -17.05
C ALA A 78 -11.58 -4.02 -17.58
N LEU A 79 -12.75 -4.31 -17.00
CA LEU A 79 -13.66 -5.35 -17.50
C LEU A 79 -14.11 -5.09 -18.95
N ARG A 80 -14.35 -3.82 -19.31
CA ARG A 80 -14.78 -3.44 -20.67
C ARG A 80 -13.72 -3.59 -21.75
N ILE A 81 -12.44 -3.44 -21.41
CA ILE A 81 -11.35 -3.41 -22.40
C ILE A 81 -10.64 -4.75 -22.54
N GLY A 82 -10.42 -5.47 -21.45
CA GLY A 82 -9.66 -6.73 -21.48
C GLY A 82 -10.18 -7.83 -20.57
N GLY A 83 -11.40 -7.67 -20.03
CA GLY A 83 -12.01 -8.64 -19.13
C GLY A 83 -11.25 -8.84 -17.82
N LEU A 84 -11.49 -9.99 -17.19
CA LEU A 84 -10.90 -10.41 -15.90
C LEU A 84 -9.37 -10.31 -15.83
N GLY A 85 -8.68 -10.68 -16.92
CA GLY A 85 -7.21 -10.66 -16.96
C GLY A 85 -6.64 -9.25 -16.91
N TRP A 86 -7.36 -8.26 -17.44
CA TRP A 86 -6.93 -6.87 -17.39
C TRP A 86 -7.13 -6.23 -16.02
N LEU A 87 -8.22 -6.60 -15.34
CA LEU A 87 -8.48 -6.18 -13.96
C LEU A 87 -7.38 -6.69 -13.02
N PHE A 88 -7.00 -7.96 -13.18
CA PHE A 88 -5.85 -8.54 -12.49
C PHE A 88 -4.53 -7.81 -12.79
N LEU A 89 -4.28 -7.45 -14.06
CA LEU A 89 -3.08 -6.70 -14.45
C LEU A 89 -3.02 -5.32 -13.81
N VAL A 90 -4.15 -4.64 -13.70
CA VAL A 90 -4.25 -3.32 -13.04
C VAL A 90 -3.99 -3.45 -11.55
N ASP A 91 -4.58 -4.44 -10.87
CA ASP A 91 -4.35 -4.66 -9.44
C ASP A 91 -2.92 -5.13 -9.16
N LEU A 92 -2.40 -6.08 -9.95
CA LEU A 92 -1.01 -6.51 -9.86
C LEU A 92 -0.06 -5.31 -10.07
N GLY A 93 -0.35 -4.46 -11.06
CA GLY A 93 0.39 -3.24 -11.32
C GLY A 93 0.35 -2.27 -10.14
N ALA A 94 -0.81 -2.07 -9.52
CA ALA A 94 -0.99 -1.22 -8.35
C ALA A 94 -0.22 -1.77 -7.13
N VAL A 95 -0.30 -3.08 -6.87
CA VAL A 95 0.44 -3.76 -5.79
C VAL A 95 1.94 -3.62 -5.99
N ILE A 96 2.43 -3.87 -7.21
CA ILE A 96 3.86 -3.76 -7.54
C ILE A 96 4.31 -2.32 -7.38
N ALA A 97 3.57 -1.34 -7.91
CA ALA A 97 3.92 0.07 -7.80
C ALA A 97 3.96 0.55 -6.34
N LEU A 98 2.96 0.19 -5.52
CA LEU A 98 2.91 0.51 -4.10
C LEU A 98 4.04 -0.18 -3.32
N SER A 99 4.34 -1.43 -3.64
CA SER A 99 5.43 -2.18 -3.01
C SER A 99 6.79 -1.56 -3.35
N ILE A 100 7.04 -1.20 -4.61
CA ILE A 100 8.26 -0.50 -5.02
C ILE A 100 8.34 0.85 -4.31
N ALA A 101 7.28 1.65 -4.32
CA ALA A 101 7.28 2.95 -3.64
C ALA A 101 7.58 2.83 -2.15
N ALA A 102 6.97 1.85 -1.47
CA ALA A 102 7.22 1.58 -0.05
C ALA A 102 8.67 1.14 0.22
N VAL A 103 9.23 0.26 -0.62
CA VAL A 103 10.62 -0.18 -0.50
C VAL A 103 11.60 0.96 -0.80
N THR A 104 11.37 1.75 -1.84
CA THR A 104 12.20 2.90 -2.21
C THR A 104 12.19 3.96 -1.12
N ALA A 105 11.02 4.31 -0.59
CA ALA A 105 10.89 5.24 0.53
C ALA A 105 11.68 4.75 1.75
N ARG A 106 11.60 3.44 2.04
CA ARG A 106 12.37 2.83 3.13
C ARG A 106 13.88 2.91 2.90
N ILE A 107 14.37 2.57 1.71
CA ILE A 107 15.80 2.62 1.39
C ILE A 107 16.32 4.05 1.50
N LEU A 108 15.56 5.04 1.01
CA LEU A 108 15.88 6.46 1.13
C LEU A 108 15.98 6.86 2.61
N CYS A 109 14.93 6.62 3.41
CA CYS A 109 14.93 6.95 4.82
C CYS A 109 16.06 6.26 5.60
N PHE A 110 16.36 4.99 5.28
CA PHE A 110 17.49 4.27 5.86
C PHE A 110 18.83 4.95 5.53
N LYS A 111 19.03 5.36 4.28
CA LYS A 111 20.25 6.06 3.82
C LYS A 111 20.45 7.39 4.55
N PHE A 112 19.37 8.08 4.92
CA PHE A 112 19.42 9.32 5.71
C PHE A 112 19.47 9.09 7.22
N GLY A 113 19.50 7.83 7.70
CA GLY A 113 19.58 7.50 9.12
C GLY A 113 18.26 7.58 9.89
N PHE A 114 17.13 7.68 9.18
CA PHE A 114 15.77 7.79 9.72
C PHE A 114 14.99 6.47 9.59
N GLN A 115 15.44 5.44 10.32
CA GLN A 115 14.86 4.10 10.24
C GLN A 115 13.39 4.06 10.70
N GLY A 116 13.02 4.87 11.69
CA GLY A 116 11.65 4.94 12.21
C GLY A 116 10.66 5.51 11.19
N PHE A 117 11.05 6.54 10.45
CA PHE A 117 10.25 7.11 9.36
C PHE A 117 10.17 6.16 8.17
N GLY A 118 11.25 5.45 7.84
CA GLY A 118 11.25 4.45 6.77
C GLY A 118 10.23 3.34 7.00
N ARG A 119 10.15 2.83 8.24
CA ARG A 119 9.11 1.87 8.64
C ARG A 119 7.72 2.49 8.58
N ALA A 120 7.53 3.69 9.11
CA ALA A 120 6.22 4.32 9.13
C ALA A 120 5.69 4.58 7.72
N ALA A 121 6.53 5.06 6.80
CA ALA A 121 6.15 5.22 5.40
C ALA A 121 5.74 3.89 4.78
N PHE A 122 6.51 2.82 5.04
CA PHE A 122 6.20 1.48 4.56
C PHE A 122 4.83 0.97 5.05
N VAL A 123 4.55 1.12 6.35
CA VAL A 123 3.29 0.68 6.97
C VAL A 123 2.12 1.53 6.50
N VAL A 124 2.28 2.85 6.45
CA VAL A 124 1.22 3.79 6.04
C VAL A 124 0.85 3.63 4.56
N LEU A 125 1.77 3.20 3.71
CA LEU A 125 1.47 2.91 2.30
C LEU A 125 0.71 1.59 2.13
N LEU A 126 1.15 0.52 2.80
CA LEU A 126 0.65 -0.83 2.55
C LEU A 126 -0.59 -1.21 3.39
N VAL A 127 -0.74 -0.67 4.61
CA VAL A 127 -1.89 -1.00 5.47
C VAL A 127 -3.23 -0.52 4.88
N PRO A 128 -3.38 0.74 4.42
CA PRO A 128 -4.64 1.17 3.80
C PRO A 128 -4.99 0.35 2.57
N TYR A 129 -3.99 -0.01 1.76
CA TYR A 129 -4.18 -0.90 0.61
C TYR A 129 -4.69 -2.27 1.05
N ALA A 130 -4.06 -2.88 2.08
CA ALA A 130 -4.49 -4.17 2.61
C ALA A 130 -5.94 -4.14 3.13
N VAL A 131 -6.35 -3.03 3.78
CA VAL A 131 -7.73 -2.87 4.27
C VAL A 131 -8.72 -2.80 3.11
N VAL A 132 -8.42 -2.05 2.06
CA VAL A 132 -9.28 -1.94 0.87
C VAL A 132 -9.36 -3.27 0.13
N ALA A 133 -8.23 -3.94 -0.09
CA ALA A 133 -8.18 -5.25 -0.75
C ALA A 133 -8.97 -6.29 0.05
N PHE A 134 -8.84 -6.31 1.39
CA PHE A 134 -9.64 -7.20 2.22
C PHE A 134 -11.15 -6.93 2.10
N ALA A 135 -11.56 -5.66 2.05
CA ALA A 135 -12.97 -5.30 1.86
C ALA A 135 -13.49 -5.76 0.49
N ALA A 136 -12.67 -5.64 -0.57
CA ALA A 136 -13.00 -6.13 -1.90
C ALA A 136 -13.21 -7.65 -1.92
N VAL A 137 -12.27 -8.41 -1.33
CA VAL A 137 -12.35 -9.88 -1.21
C VAL A 137 -13.64 -10.30 -0.51
N VAL A 138 -13.96 -9.66 0.63
CA VAL A 138 -15.17 -9.98 1.40
C VAL A 138 -16.42 -9.67 0.58
N ASN A 139 -16.45 -8.54 -0.13
CA ASN A 139 -17.57 -8.17 -0.99
C ASN A 139 -17.77 -9.20 -2.13
N ASN A 140 -16.68 -9.64 -2.77
CA ASN A 140 -16.73 -10.63 -3.85
C ASN A 140 -17.20 -11.99 -3.33
N LEU A 141 -16.74 -12.42 -2.15
CA LEU A 141 -17.25 -13.61 -1.47
C LEU A 141 -18.75 -13.53 -1.20
N VAL A 142 -19.24 -12.42 -0.65
CA VAL A 142 -20.66 -12.21 -0.36
C VAL A 142 -21.49 -12.27 -1.64
N MET A 143 -21.05 -11.64 -2.72
CA MET A 143 -21.70 -11.66 -4.04
C MET A 143 -21.68 -13.04 -4.71
N THR A 144 -20.72 -13.91 -4.34
CA THR A 144 -20.64 -15.28 -4.87
C THR A 144 -21.69 -16.20 -4.24
N PHE A 145 -22.05 -15.97 -2.97
CA PHE A 145 -22.96 -16.83 -2.20
C PHE A 145 -24.41 -16.31 -2.10
N LEU A 146 -24.69 -15.10 -2.60
CA LEU A 146 -26.04 -14.50 -2.69
C LEU A 146 -26.58 -14.56 -4.12
#